data_AF-A0AAW2NUT9-F1
#
_entry.id   AF-A0AAW2NUT9-F1
#
_cell.length_a   1.000
_cell.length_b   1.000
_cell.length_c   1.000
_cell.angle_alpha   90.00
_cell.angle_beta   90.00
_cell.angle_gamma   90.00
#
_symmetry.space_group_name_H-M   'P 1'
#
loop_
_entity.id
_entity.type
_entity.pdbx_description
1 polymer ?
#
loop_
_entity_poly.entity_id
_entity_poly.type
_entity_poly.pdbx_seq_one_letter_code
_entity_poly.pdbx_strand_id
1 'polypeptide(L)'
;MYRHVDEIKQYLNCHYVSAIEACWRIYEFELQKQYPSVERLQYHLPNEQFVVFNENDHLYDVVNHNGVQDTMLTKWFEANKKYPATRTLTYVQFPIAWV
;
A
#
# COMPACT_ATOMS: atom_id res chain seq x y z
N MET A 1 12.64 -13.67 -20.54
CA MET A 1 11.67 -13.25 -21.57
C MET A 1 10.74 -12.24 -20.90
N TYR A 2 10.99 -10.93 -21.05
CA TYR A 2 10.15 -9.90 -20.45
C TYR A 2 8.82 -9.86 -21.20
N ARG A 3 7.72 -10.23 -20.54
CA ARG A 3 6.37 -9.96 -21.07
C ARG A 3 6.23 -8.44 -21.13
N HIS A 4 5.92 -7.91 -22.31
CA HIS A 4 5.52 -6.52 -22.45
C HIS A 4 4.21 -6.33 -21.69
N VAL A 5 4.26 -5.67 -20.54
CA VAL A 5 3.09 -5.38 -19.70
C VAL A 5 2.54 -4.03 -20.16
N ASP A 6 1.31 -4.03 -20.64
CA ASP A 6 0.57 -2.82 -21.00
C ASP A 6 0.07 -2.17 -19.70
N GLU A 7 0.88 -1.25 -19.16
CA GLU A 7 0.60 -0.53 -17.90
C GLU A 7 -0.72 0.23 -17.96
N ILE A 8 -1.09 0.77 -19.13
CA ILE A 8 -2.35 1.51 -19.33
C ILE A 8 -3.53 0.56 -19.18
N LYS A 9 -3.50 -0.60 -19.84
CA LYS A 9 -4.55 -1.62 -19.65
C LYS A 9 -4.58 -2.15 -18.23
N GLN A 10 -3.43 -2.35 -17.59
CA GLN A 10 -3.38 -2.83 -16.21
C GLN A 10 -4.01 -1.82 -15.25
N TYR A 11 -3.74 -0.52 -15.45
CA TYR A 11 -4.35 0.58 -14.71
C TYR A 11 -5.87 0.68 -14.95
N LEU A 12 -6.33 0.52 -16.19
CA LEU A 12 -7.77 0.52 -16.49
C LEU A 12 -8.48 -0.69 -15.88
N ASN A 13 -7.87 -1.88 -15.96
CA ASN A 13 -8.45 -3.11 -15.44
C ASN A 13 -8.53 -3.13 -13.91
N CYS A 14 -7.58 -2.51 -13.19
CA CYS A 14 -7.67 -2.43 -11.74
C CYS A 14 -8.76 -1.47 -11.24
N HIS A 15 -9.29 -0.60 -12.11
CA HIS A 15 -10.38 0.33 -11.80
C HIS A 15 -11.76 -0.19 -12.22
N TYR A 16 -11.84 -1.26 -13.01
CA TYR A 16 -13.12 -1.79 -13.46
C TYR A 16 -13.77 -2.63 -12.35
N VAL A 17 -14.74 -2.04 -11.67
CA VAL A 17 -15.62 -2.73 -10.71
C VAL A 17 -16.80 -3.30 -11.48
N SER A 18 -17.09 -4.58 -11.33
CA SER A 18 -18.26 -5.18 -11.99
C SER A 18 -19.56 -4.53 -11.49
N ALA A 19 -20.60 -4.52 -12.33
CA ALA A 19 -21.89 -3.92 -11.95
C ALA A 19 -22.44 -4.47 -10.63
N ILE A 20 -22.21 -5.75 -10.35
CA ILE A 20 -22.65 -6.40 -9.11
C ILE A 20 -21.84 -5.93 -7.88
N GLU A 21 -20.53 -5.77 -8.00
CA GLU A 21 -19.69 -5.21 -6.93
C GLU A 21 -20.02 -3.74 -6.66
N ALA A 22 -20.36 -2.97 -7.69
CA ALA A 22 -20.79 -1.58 -7.55
C ALA A 22 -22.12 -1.48 -6.78
N CYS A 23 -23.11 -2.32 -7.10
CA CYS A 23 -24.35 -2.41 -6.33
C CYS A 23 -24.08 -2.81 -4.88
N TRP A 24 -23.19 -3.78 -4.63
CA TRP A 24 -22.82 -4.17 -3.26
C TRP A 24 -22.20 -3.02 -2.45
N ARG A 25 -21.35 -2.20 -3.07
CA ARG A 25 -20.81 -0.99 -2.45
C ARG A 25 -21.89 0.05 -2.16
N ILE A 26 -22.82 0.30 -3.10
CA ILE A 26 -23.90 1.29 -2.94
C ILE A 26 -24.86 0.90 -1.82
N TYR A 27 -25.16 -0.39 -1.68
CA TYR A 27 -26.08 -0.91 -0.68
C TYR A 27 -25.39 -1.31 0.64
N GLU A 28 -24.10 -0.98 0.80
CA GLU A 28 -23.28 -1.32 1.98
C GLU A 28 -23.35 -2.80 2.41
N PHE A 29 -23.57 -3.69 1.44
CA PHE A 29 -23.49 -5.12 1.71
C PHE A 29 -22.05 -5.47 2.07
N GLU A 30 -21.85 -6.42 3.00
CA GLU A 30 -20.53 -6.97 3.26
C GLU A 30 -19.99 -7.56 1.95
N LEU A 31 -19.10 -6.81 1.27
CA LEU A 31 -18.33 -7.33 0.15
C LEU A 31 -17.58 -8.53 0.69
N GLN A 32 -17.93 -9.70 0.16
CA GLN A 32 -17.37 -11.00 0.49
C GLN A 32 -15.96 -10.85 1.04
N LYS A 33 -15.77 -11.11 2.34
CA LYS A 33 -14.45 -11.20 2.95
C LYS A 33 -13.66 -12.16 2.08
N GLN A 34 -12.67 -11.66 1.35
CA GLN A 34 -11.80 -12.53 0.56
C GLN A 34 -11.24 -13.57 1.54
N TYR A 35 -11.46 -14.84 1.22
CA TYR A 35 -10.89 -15.94 1.98
C TYR A 35 -9.89 -16.66 1.07
N PRO A 36 -8.59 -16.64 1.41
CA PRO A 36 -8.00 -15.97 2.57
C PRO A 36 -8.01 -14.44 2.42
N SER A 37 -7.93 -13.71 3.53
CA SER A 37 -7.73 -12.25 3.50
C SER A 37 -6.36 -11.98 2.90
N VAL A 38 -6.32 -11.29 1.74
CA VAL A 38 -5.08 -10.94 1.06
C VAL A 38 -4.89 -9.44 1.13
N GLU A 39 -3.82 -9.01 1.79
CA GLU A 39 -3.38 -7.63 1.78
C GLU A 39 -2.19 -7.47 0.83
N ARG A 40 -2.25 -6.47 -0.06
CA ARG A 40 -1.14 -6.20 -0.99
C ARG A 40 0.00 -5.53 -0.23
N LEU A 41 1.13 -6.23 -0.15
CA LEU A 41 2.38 -5.67 0.33
C LEU A 41 2.85 -4.57 -0.64
N GLN A 42 2.95 -3.33 -0.14
CA GLN A 42 3.55 -2.24 -0.89
C GLN A 42 5.07 -2.40 -0.85
N TYR A 43 5.65 -2.95 -1.92
CA TYR A 43 7.09 -2.99 -2.13
C TYR A 43 7.44 -2.18 -3.37
N HIS A 44 8.61 -1.56 -3.33
CA HIS A 44 9.13 -0.68 -4.37
C HIS A 44 10.65 -0.89 -4.49
N LEU A 45 11.22 -0.47 -5.60
CA LEU A 45 12.68 -0.37 -5.71
C LEU A 45 13.18 0.82 -4.86
N PRO A 46 14.49 0.88 -4.56
CA PRO A 46 15.07 2.03 -3.89
C PRO A 46 14.77 3.33 -4.65
N ASN A 47 14.24 4.34 -3.96
CA ASN A 47 13.80 5.64 -4.50
C ASN A 47 12.61 5.61 -5.47
N GLU A 48 11.89 4.50 -5.58
CA GLU A 48 10.63 4.39 -6.34
C GLU A 48 9.41 4.34 -5.41
N GLN A 49 9.49 5.01 -4.25
CA GLN A 49 8.36 5.14 -3.35
C GLN A 49 7.31 6.07 -3.93
N PHE A 50 6.03 5.72 -3.73
CA PHE A 50 4.95 6.66 -3.98
C PHE A 50 4.96 7.77 -2.95
N VAL A 51 4.98 9.01 -3.42
CA VAL A 51 4.89 10.21 -2.59
C VAL A 51 3.59 10.93 -2.94
N VAL A 52 2.78 11.20 -1.93
CA VAL A 52 1.55 11.99 -2.07
C VAL A 52 1.88 13.44 -1.73
N PHE A 53 1.50 14.36 -2.61
CA PHE A 53 1.68 15.80 -2.44
C PHE A 53 0.45 16.54 -2.96
N ASN A 54 0.24 17.74 -2.45
CA ASN A 54 -0.85 18.63 -2.87
C ASN A 54 -0.36 19.60 -3.96
N GLU A 55 -1.30 20.19 -4.69
CA GLU A 55 -1.00 21.15 -5.77
C GLU A 55 -0.20 22.37 -5.30
N ASN A 56 -0.37 22.76 -4.04
CA ASN A 56 0.32 23.91 -3.44
C ASN A 56 1.65 23.55 -2.75
N ASP A 57 2.01 22.27 -2.71
CA ASP A 57 3.24 21.83 -2.04
C ASP A 57 4.46 22.11 -2.91
N HIS A 58 5.51 22.65 -2.28
CA HIS A 58 6.77 22.89 -2.97
C HIS A 58 7.55 21.57 -3.11
N LEU A 59 7.81 21.13 -4.35
CA LEU A 59 8.41 19.82 -4.62
C LEU A 59 9.76 19.59 -3.92
N TYR A 60 10.57 20.64 -3.76
CA TYR A 60 11.83 20.53 -3.04
C TYR A 60 11.62 20.14 -1.58
N ASP A 61 10.57 20.68 -0.94
CA ASP A 61 10.28 20.38 0.46
C ASP A 61 9.65 19.00 0.58
N VAL A 62 8.80 18.62 -0.38
CA VAL A 62 8.21 17.27 -0.47
C VAL A 62 9.28 16.20 -0.60
N VAL A 63 10.30 16.39 -1.44
CA VAL A 63 11.35 15.37 -1.63
C VAL A 63 12.30 15.31 -0.44
N ASN A 64 12.59 16.46 0.19
CA ASN A 64 13.50 16.54 1.34
C ASN A 64 12.82 16.30 2.69
N HIS A 65 11.50 16.09 2.73
CA HIS A 65 10.80 15.86 3.97
C HIS A 65 11.26 14.54 4.62
N ASN A 66 11.51 14.61 5.92
CA ASN A 66 11.97 13.44 6.68
C ASN A 66 10.91 12.33 6.64
N GLY A 67 11.28 11.17 6.12
CA GLY A 67 10.40 10.01 6.04
C GLY A 67 9.50 9.94 4.81
N VAL A 68 9.74 10.76 3.78
CA VAL A 68 9.08 10.61 2.47
C VAL A 68 9.32 9.23 1.84
N GLN A 69 10.47 8.64 2.18
CA GLN A 69 10.85 7.30 1.76
C GLN A 69 10.34 6.20 2.71
N ASP A 70 9.73 6.59 3.83
CA ASP A 70 9.26 5.63 4.82
C ASP A 70 7.93 5.05 4.39
N THR A 71 7.95 3.75 4.07
CA THR A 71 6.74 2.97 3.88
C THR A 71 6.47 2.15 5.12
N MET A 72 5.24 1.67 5.25
CA MET A 72 4.87 0.73 6.31
C MET A 72 5.83 -0.47 6.35
N LEU A 73 6.31 -0.94 5.18
CA LEU A 73 7.27 -2.04 5.06
C LEU A 73 8.66 -1.67 5.59
N THR A 74 9.19 -0.51 5.24
CA THR A 74 10.51 -0.09 5.73
C THR A 74 10.48 0.18 7.24
N LYS A 75 9.40 0.78 7.75
CA LYS A 75 9.18 0.96 9.19
C LYS A 75 9.04 -0.35 9.93
N TRP A 76 8.35 -1.34 9.37
CA TRP A 76 8.27 -2.67 9.96
C TRP A 76 9.64 -3.34 10.05
N PHE A 77 10.48 -3.24 9.02
CA PHE A 77 11.85 -3.76 9.06
C PHE A 77 12.73 -3.05 10.10
N GLU A 78 12.66 -1.73 10.16
CA GLU A 78 13.40 -0.93 11.15
C GLU A 78 13.00 -1.31 12.59
N ALA A 79 11.69 -1.44 12.83
CA ALA A 79 11.15 -1.86 14.11
C ALA A 79 11.60 -3.26 14.50
N ASN A 80 11.56 -4.23 13.57
CA ASN A 80 12.05 -5.60 13.81
C ASN A 80 13.54 -5.69 14.14
N LYS A 81 14.33 -4.77 13.60
CA LYS A 81 15.75 -4.66 13.93
C LYS A 81 15.93 -4.15 15.37
N LYS A 82 15.18 -3.12 15.77
CA LYS A 82 15.37 -2.38 17.02
C LYS A 82 14.65 -3.01 18.22
N TYR A 83 13.47 -3.59 18.02
CA TYR A 83 12.59 -4.03 19.10
C TYR A 83 12.30 -5.54 18.98
N PRO A 84 12.78 -6.36 19.93
CA PRO A 84 12.50 -7.80 19.91
C PRO A 84 11.00 -8.13 19.93
N ALA A 85 10.18 -7.27 20.56
CA ALA A 85 8.73 -7.45 20.68
C ALA A 85 7.98 -7.37 19.34
N THR A 86 8.51 -6.70 18.32
CA THR A 86 7.83 -6.58 17.03
C THR A 86 8.04 -7.80 16.14
N ARG A 87 9.04 -8.65 16.45
CA ARG A 87 9.39 -9.83 15.65
C ARG A 87 8.32 -10.92 15.70
N THR A 88 7.40 -10.83 16.65
CA THR A 88 6.23 -11.71 16.77
C THR A 88 5.03 -11.19 15.98
N LEU A 89 5.06 -9.94 15.50
CA LEU A 89 4.00 -9.32 14.74
C LEU A 89 4.20 -9.55 13.25
N THR A 90 3.16 -10.03 12.56
CA THR A 90 3.15 -10.05 11.10
C THR A 90 3.00 -8.63 10.55
N TYR A 91 3.33 -8.44 9.26
CA TYR A 91 3.16 -7.14 8.58
C TYR A 91 1.75 -6.58 8.76
N VAL A 92 0.72 -7.42 8.63
CA VAL A 92 -0.70 -7.06 8.76
C VAL A 92 -1.06 -6.66 10.20
N GLN A 93 -0.44 -7.28 11.20
CA GLN A 93 -0.71 -6.99 12.61
C GLN A 93 0.06 -5.77 13.12
N PHE A 94 1.16 -5.43 12.46
CA PHE A 94 2.05 -4.37 12.89
C PHE A 94 1.37 -3.01 13.11
N PRO A 95 0.55 -2.45 12.20
CA PRO A 95 -0.03 -1.12 12.39
C PRO A 95 -1.14 -1.10 13.45
N ILE A 96 -1.65 -2.28 13.83
CA ILE A 96 -2.71 -2.43 14.86
C ILE A 96 -2.07 -2.54 16.24
N ALA A 97 -0.94 -3.24 16.34
CA ALA A 97 -0.29 -3.58 17.61
C ALA A 97 0.90 -2.71 17.97
N TRP A 98 1.46 -1.95 17.03
CA TRP A 98 2.64 -1.11 17.21
C TRP A 98 2.31 0.37 16.96
N VAL A 99 2.24 1.16 18.03
CA VAL A 99 2.00 2.62 18.04
C VAL A 99 3.15 3.34 18.73
#